data_AF-A0A354TIS1-F1
#
_entry.id   AF-A0A354TIS1-F1
#
_cell.length_a   1.000
_cell.length_b   1.000
_cell.length_c   1.000
_cell.angle_alpha   90.00
_cell.angle_beta   90.00
_cell.angle_gamma   90.00
#
_symmetry.space_group_name_H-M   'P 1'
#
loop_
_entity.id
_entity.type
_entity.pdbx_description
1 polymer ?
#
loop_
_entity_poly.entity_id
_entity_poly.type
_entity_poly.pdbx_seq_one_letter_code
_entity_poly.pdbx_strand_id
1 'polypeptide(L)'
;MIHHHHESAGLEVEHFDPRTKKHPIQKYSNLMSAARRCNSRKGNYWPSPEERNQGIKFIDPTLEHDYGVQIFEDPLTHKLVGTTPAGKFQIRMLGLNDDFFIRHRRDRARMRAMIAMPFILHGALPVEQVKQRIEEMIPPIPPPPKQFG
;
A
#
# COMPACT_ATOMS: atom_id res chain seq x y z
N MET A 1 4.38 -5.09 -0.26
CA MET A 1 4.40 -3.61 -0.20
C MET A 1 4.40 -3.07 -1.61
N ILE A 2 3.34 -2.37 -2.02
CA ILE A 2 3.21 -1.83 -3.38
C ILE A 2 4.11 -0.60 -3.55
N HIS A 3 4.85 -0.58 -4.64
CA HIS A 3 5.71 0.53 -5.05
C HIS A 3 4.86 1.75 -5.43
N HIS A 4 5.31 2.93 -5.02
CA HIS A 4 4.67 4.21 -5.36
C HIS A 4 5.75 5.02 -6.10
N HIS A 5 5.62 5.18 -7.43
CA HIS A 5 6.63 5.91 -8.23
C HIS A 5 6.58 7.43 -8.02
N HIS A 6 5.72 7.92 -7.13
CA HIS A 6 5.59 9.34 -6.86
C HIS A 6 6.35 9.73 -5.60
N GLU A 7 7.40 10.51 -5.84
CA GLU A 7 8.48 10.95 -4.94
C GLU A 7 9.66 9.97 -4.86
N SER A 8 10.76 10.44 -5.40
CA SER A 8 12.15 9.95 -5.39
C SER A 8 12.74 9.78 -3.98
N ALA A 9 11.98 9.27 -3.02
CA ALA A 9 12.53 8.62 -1.85
C ALA A 9 12.83 7.17 -2.26
N GLY A 10 14.09 6.92 -2.64
CA GLY A 10 14.56 5.62 -3.11
C GLY A 10 14.09 4.46 -2.22
N LEU A 11 13.99 3.28 -2.84
CA LEU A 11 13.69 2.06 -2.11
C LEU A 11 14.83 1.76 -1.13
N GLU A 12 14.48 1.46 0.11
CA GLU A 12 15.41 1.05 1.15
C GLU A 12 15.23 -0.44 1.43
N VAL A 13 16.31 -1.08 1.89
CA VAL A 13 16.23 -2.44 2.44
C VAL A 13 15.63 -2.35 3.84
N GLU A 14 14.40 -2.85 3.97
CA GLU A 14 13.68 -2.97 5.24
C GLU A 14 13.85 -4.39 5.82
N HIS A 15 13.97 -4.46 7.14
CA HIS A 15 13.89 -5.73 7.86
C HIS A 15 12.45 -5.96 8.32
N PHE A 16 11.86 -7.09 7.93
CA PHE A 16 10.51 -7.47 8.35
C PHE A 16 10.45 -7.52 9.88
N ASP A 17 11.20 -8.42 10.50
CA ASP A 17 11.43 -8.44 11.93
C ASP A 17 12.66 -7.56 12.24
N PRO A 18 12.48 -6.39 12.89
CA PRO A 18 13.59 -5.49 13.20
C PRO A 18 14.48 -6.04 14.32
N ARG A 19 14.02 -7.04 15.08
CA ARG A 19 14.75 -7.60 16.23
C ARG A 19 15.98 -8.40 15.77
N THR A 20 15.96 -8.93 14.55
CA THR A 20 17.08 -9.68 13.95
C THR A 20 18.07 -8.79 13.19
N LYS A 21 17.83 -7.48 13.09
CA LYS A 21 18.65 -6.53 12.33
C LYS A 21 20.11 -6.48 12.78
N LYS A 22 20.39 -6.78 14.05
CA LYS A 22 21.76 -6.82 14.61
C LYS A 22 22.46 -8.17 14.43
N HIS A 23 21.78 -9.17 13.88
CA HIS A 23 22.37 -10.49 13.64
C HIS A 23 23.46 -10.38 12.55
N PRO A 24 24.63 -11.03 12.72
CA PRO A 24 25.73 -10.90 11.75
C PRO A 24 25.39 -11.52 10.39
N ILE A 25 24.51 -12.52 10.36
CA ILE A 25 24.03 -13.16 9.13
C ILE A 25 22.58 -12.72 8.88
N GLN A 26 22.35 -11.97 7.81
CA GLN A 26 21.01 -11.55 7.41
C GLN A 26 20.34 -12.60 6.52
N LYS A 27 19.07 -12.90 6.78
CA LYS A 27 18.27 -13.85 5.99
C LYS A 27 17.42 -13.09 4.98
N TYR A 28 17.46 -13.48 3.71
CA TYR A 28 16.64 -12.87 2.65
C TYR A 28 15.14 -12.92 2.96
N SER A 29 14.66 -13.96 3.65
CA SER A 29 13.26 -14.06 4.09
C SER A 29 12.85 -12.96 5.07
N ASN A 30 13.80 -12.18 5.61
CA ASN A 30 13.55 -11.07 6.51
C ASN A 30 13.87 -9.72 5.87
N LEU A 31 14.30 -9.69 4.61
CA LEU A 31 14.68 -8.46 3.90
C LEU A 31 13.66 -8.17 2.80
N MET A 32 13.15 -6.94 2.77
CA MET A 32 12.21 -6.49 1.75
C MET A 32 12.58 -5.11 1.22
N SER A 33 12.10 -4.83 0.02
CA SER A 33 12.17 -3.49 -0.54
C SER A 33 11.00 -2.66 -0.01
N ALA A 34 11.29 -1.49 0.54
CA ALA A 34 10.27 -0.59 1.07
C ALA A 34 10.56 0.87 0.73
N ALA A 35 9.50 1.66 0.60
CA ALA A 35 9.65 3.10 0.54
C ALA A 35 10.17 3.63 1.89
N ARG A 36 11.14 4.55 1.86
CA ARG A 36 11.73 5.18 3.05
C ARG A 36 10.69 5.63 4.09
N ARG A 37 9.57 6.21 3.65
CA ARG A 37 8.47 6.63 4.52
C ARG A 37 7.87 5.47 5.31
N CYS A 38 7.59 4.35 4.66
CA CYS A 38 7.02 3.15 5.30
C CYS A 38 8.04 2.53 6.26
N ASN A 39 9.28 2.36 5.81
CA ASN A 39 10.39 1.84 6.61
C ASN A 39 10.62 2.69 7.88
N SER A 40 10.62 4.02 7.73
CA SER A 40 10.78 4.95 8.86
C SER A 40 9.60 4.91 9.84
N ARG A 41 8.35 4.83 9.34
CA ARG A 41 7.15 4.75 10.19
C ARG A 41 7.10 3.46 10.99
N LYS A 42 7.45 2.33 10.37
CA LYS A 42 7.60 1.06 11.08
C LYS A 42 8.74 1.13 12.10
N GLY A 43 9.89 1.62 11.67
CA GLY A 43 11.09 1.72 12.49
C GLY A 43 11.45 0.38 13.13
N ASN A 44 11.72 0.41 14.44
CA ASN A 44 12.01 -0.79 15.22
C ASN A 44 10.77 -1.37 15.90
N TYR A 45 9.56 -0.88 15.59
CA TYR A 45 8.36 -1.40 16.22
C TYR A 45 8.12 -2.85 15.79
N TRP A 46 7.80 -3.68 16.78
CA TRP A 46 7.36 -5.05 16.58
C TRP A 46 6.27 -5.37 17.61
N PRO A 47 5.11 -5.92 17.20
CA PRO A 47 4.04 -6.21 18.15
C PRO A 47 4.46 -7.24 19.21
N SER A 48 3.92 -7.08 20.42
CA SER A 48 4.14 -8.00 21.54
C SER A 48 3.61 -9.40 21.24
N PRO A 49 4.04 -10.45 21.97
CA PRO A 49 3.44 -11.78 21.86
C PRO A 49 1.91 -11.77 22.05
N GLU A 50 1.40 -11.00 23.01
CA GLU A 50 -0.02 -10.88 23.33
C GLU A 50 -0.79 -10.21 22.18
N GLU A 51 -0.25 -9.12 21.63
CA GLU A 51 -0.80 -8.45 20.44
C GLU A 51 -0.85 -9.43 19.24
N ARG A 52 0.24 -10.17 19.00
CA ARG A 52 0.29 -11.14 17.90
C ARG A 52 -0.72 -12.28 18.08
N ASN A 53 -0.98 -12.73 19.30
CA ASN A 53 -2.01 -13.72 19.60
C ASN A 53 -3.42 -13.20 19.28
N GLN A 54 -3.63 -11.88 19.26
CA GLN A 54 -4.88 -11.24 18.83
C GLN A 54 -4.91 -10.94 17.32
N GLY A 55 -3.92 -11.43 16.56
CA GLY A 55 -3.79 -11.18 15.12
C GLY A 55 -3.20 -9.81 14.77
N ILE A 56 -2.73 -9.03 15.76
CA ILE A 56 -2.06 -7.76 15.54
C ILE A 56 -0.63 -8.04 15.09
N LYS A 57 -0.41 -7.99 13.78
CA LYS A 57 0.89 -8.21 13.15
C LYS A 57 1.04 -7.37 11.88
N PHE A 58 2.28 -7.08 11.51
CA PHE A 58 2.57 -6.73 10.12
C PHE A 58 2.29 -7.95 9.24
N ILE A 59 1.76 -7.71 8.04
CA ILE A 59 1.57 -8.75 7.03
C ILE A 59 2.94 -9.00 6.40
N ASP A 60 3.41 -10.25 6.42
CA ASP A 60 4.68 -10.62 5.80
C ASP A 60 4.50 -10.74 4.28
N PRO A 61 5.01 -9.80 3.46
CA PRO A 61 4.82 -9.88 2.01
C PRO A 61 5.58 -11.05 1.36
N THR A 62 6.45 -11.75 2.10
CA THR A 62 7.15 -12.94 1.61
C THR A 62 6.33 -14.23 1.79
N LEU A 63 5.30 -14.19 2.64
CA LEU A 63 4.47 -15.35 3.00
C LEU A 63 2.97 -15.13 2.75
N GLU A 64 2.51 -13.88 2.78
CA GLU A 64 1.11 -13.49 2.77
C GLU A 64 0.83 -12.45 1.69
N HIS A 65 -0.37 -12.51 1.11
CA HIS A 65 -0.89 -11.44 0.27
C HIS A 65 -1.61 -10.39 1.13
N ASP A 66 -1.30 -9.11 0.89
CA ASP A 66 -1.91 -7.97 1.59
C ASP A 66 -3.18 -7.50 0.88
N TYR A 67 -3.04 -6.96 -0.32
CA TYR A 67 -4.12 -6.34 -1.09
C TYR A 67 -5.05 -7.38 -1.72
N GLY A 68 -6.36 -7.13 -1.64
CA GLY A 68 -7.38 -8.05 -2.14
C GLY A 68 -7.65 -9.26 -1.26
N VAL A 69 -6.92 -9.41 -0.15
CA VAL A 69 -7.13 -10.46 0.84
C VAL A 69 -7.45 -9.85 2.20
N GLN A 70 -6.57 -8.98 2.68
CA GLN A 70 -6.64 -8.39 4.02
C GLN A 70 -6.85 -6.87 3.98
N ILE A 71 -6.43 -6.23 2.89
CA ILE A 71 -6.50 -4.79 2.66
C ILE A 71 -7.22 -4.52 1.33
N PHE A 72 -8.21 -3.64 1.37
CA PHE A 72 -9.04 -3.27 0.23
C PHE A 72 -9.12 -1.75 0.10
N GLU A 73 -9.55 -1.23 -1.03
CA GLU A 73 -9.79 0.20 -1.22
C GLU A 73 -11.29 0.50 -1.26
N ASP A 74 -11.77 1.36 -0.38
CA ASP A 74 -13.14 1.89 -0.47
C ASP A 74 -13.26 2.77 -1.73
N PRO A 75 -14.13 2.42 -2.70
CA PRO A 75 -14.25 3.13 -3.97
C PRO A 75 -14.83 4.54 -3.84
N LEU A 76 -15.50 4.87 -2.73
CA LEU A 76 -16.09 6.19 -2.48
C LEU A 76 -15.08 7.14 -1.82
N THR A 77 -14.39 6.65 -0.80
CA THR A 77 -13.49 7.49 0.00
C THR A 77 -12.03 7.43 -0.46
N HIS A 78 -11.65 6.38 -1.20
CA HIS A 78 -10.29 6.00 -1.58
C HIS A 78 -9.36 5.73 -0.38
N LYS A 79 -9.96 5.47 0.78
CA LYS A 79 -9.26 4.94 1.96
C LYS A 79 -9.09 3.44 1.82
N LEU A 80 -7.97 2.95 2.32
CA LEU A 80 -7.79 1.53 2.54
C LEU A 80 -8.58 1.07 3.76
N VAL A 81 -9.20 -0.09 3.63
CA VAL A 81 -9.98 -0.78 4.66
C VAL A 81 -9.31 -2.12 4.93
N GLY A 82 -8.95 -2.36 6.19
CA GLY A 82 -8.45 -3.66 6.64
C GLY A 82 -9.59 -4.54 7.10
N THR A 83 -9.74 -5.74 6.53
CA THR A 83 -10.78 -6.71 6.92
C THR A 83 -10.31 -7.64 8.04
N THR A 84 -9.00 -7.79 8.22
CA THR A 84 -8.38 -8.57 9.30
C THR A 84 -7.72 -7.65 10.35
N PRO A 85 -7.46 -8.14 11.58
CA PRO A 85 -6.68 -7.39 12.57
C PRO A 85 -5.31 -6.95 12.02
N ALA A 86 -4.62 -7.83 11.28
CA ALA A 86 -3.33 -7.53 10.65
C ALA A 86 -3.45 -6.43 9.58
N GLY A 87 -4.47 -6.49 8.71
CA GLY A 87 -4.73 -5.46 7.70
C GLY A 87 -5.00 -4.09 8.34
N LYS A 88 -5.85 -4.04 9.36
CA LYS A 88 -6.16 -2.81 10.12
C LYS A 88 -4.91 -2.24 10.78
N PHE A 89 -4.13 -3.11 11.41
CA PHE A 89 -2.88 -2.76 12.07
C PHE A 89 -1.86 -2.19 11.06
N GLN A 90 -1.62 -2.87 9.95
CA GLN A 90 -0.66 -2.46 8.92
C GLN A 90 -1.01 -1.10 8.31
N ILE A 91 -2.29 -0.88 7.96
CA ILE A 91 -2.76 0.41 7.42
C ILE A 91 -2.45 1.55 8.39
N ARG A 92 -2.76 1.34 9.68
CA ARG A 92 -2.53 2.34 10.74
C ARG A 92 -1.04 2.62 10.92
N MET A 93 -0.24 1.58 11.11
CA MET A 93 1.19 1.73 11.42
C MET A 93 1.98 2.36 10.28
N LEU A 94 1.68 1.98 9.04
CA LEU A 94 2.40 2.50 7.87
C LEU A 94 1.81 3.80 7.33
N GLY A 95 0.68 4.29 7.87
CA GLY A 95 0.07 5.52 7.37
C GLY A 95 -0.53 5.40 5.99
N LEU A 96 -1.01 4.22 5.60
CA LEU A 96 -1.43 4.00 4.22
C LEU A 96 -2.67 4.81 3.82
N ASN A 97 -3.33 5.44 4.81
CA ASN A 97 -4.44 6.38 4.67
C ASN A 97 -4.07 7.84 4.95
N ASP A 98 -2.79 8.20 4.91
CA ASP A 98 -2.42 9.61 4.89
C ASP A 98 -3.01 10.31 3.64
N ASP A 99 -3.33 11.59 3.75
CA ASP A 99 -4.05 12.35 2.70
C ASP A 99 -3.40 12.28 1.32
N PHE A 100 -2.07 12.21 1.28
CA PHE A 100 -1.32 12.04 0.04
C PHE A 100 -1.75 10.77 -0.72
N PHE A 101 -1.80 9.61 -0.04
CA PHE A 101 -2.17 8.35 -0.67
C PHE A 101 -3.65 8.30 -1.05
N ILE A 102 -4.53 8.90 -0.24
CA ILE A 102 -5.96 9.01 -0.55
C ILE A 102 -6.15 9.84 -1.82
N ARG A 103 -5.53 11.02 -1.90
CA ARG A 103 -5.60 11.88 -3.10
C ARG A 103 -5.07 11.15 -4.32
N HIS A 104 -3.93 10.48 -4.19
CA HIS A 104 -3.32 9.76 -5.30
C HIS A 104 -4.20 8.61 -5.83
N ARG A 105 -4.82 7.82 -4.94
CA ARG A 105 -5.78 6.77 -5.34
C ARG A 105 -7.04 7.36 -6.00
N ARG A 106 -7.54 8.48 -5.48
CA ARG A 106 -8.67 9.22 -6.04
C ARG A 106 -8.37 9.77 -7.44
N ASP A 107 -7.22 10.40 -7.62
CA ASP A 107 -6.82 10.99 -8.90
C ASP A 107 -6.62 9.90 -9.95
N ARG A 108 -6.01 8.76 -9.58
CA ARG A 108 -5.95 7.59 -10.45
C ARG A 108 -7.35 7.10 -10.86
N ALA A 109 -8.28 6.99 -9.91
CA ALA A 109 -9.64 6.55 -10.22
C ALA A 109 -10.34 7.52 -11.18
N ARG A 110 -10.17 8.83 -10.99
CA ARG A 110 -10.67 9.88 -11.90
C ARG A 110 -10.06 9.77 -13.30
N MET A 111 -8.74 9.65 -13.41
CA MET A 111 -8.06 9.52 -14.70
C MET A 111 -8.51 8.25 -15.45
N ARG A 112 -8.69 7.13 -14.75
CA ARG A 112 -9.24 5.90 -15.35
C ARG A 112 -10.67 6.09 -15.86
N ALA A 113 -11.53 6.79 -15.11
CA ALA A 113 -12.88 7.10 -15.54
C ALA A 113 -12.91 8.02 -16.79
N MET A 114 -11.98 8.98 -16.89
CA MET A 114 -11.84 9.83 -18.07
C MET A 114 -11.46 9.04 -19.32
N ILE A 115 -10.52 8.09 -19.23
CA ILE A 115 -10.14 7.23 -20.36
C ILE A 115 -11.32 6.34 -20.79
N ALA A 116 -12.14 5.88 -19.85
CA ALA A 116 -13.32 5.07 -20.16
C ALA A 116 -14.44 5.85 -20.87
N MET A 117 -14.39 7.19 -20.86
CA MET A 117 -15.38 8.08 -21.48
C MET A 117 -14.72 8.99 -22.54
N PRO A 118 -14.36 8.43 -23.72
CA PRO A 118 -13.45 9.08 -24.69
C PRO A 118 -13.94 10.43 -25.25
N PHE A 119 -15.24 10.71 -25.19
CA PHE A 119 -15.81 11.97 -25.68
C PHE A 119 -15.30 13.21 -24.91
N ILE A 120 -14.90 13.07 -23.64
CA ILE A 120 -14.50 14.17 -22.75
C ILE A 120 -13.05 14.64 -23.01
N LEU A 121 -12.23 13.83 -23.70
CA LEU A 121 -10.80 14.12 -23.88
C LEU A 121 -10.46 15.05 -25.05
N HIS A 122 -11.47 15.60 -25.75
CA HIS A 122 -11.26 16.55 -26.84
C HIS A 122 -10.73 17.89 -26.30
N GLY A 123 -9.40 17.99 -26.14
CA GLY A 123 -8.69 19.22 -25.74
C GLY A 123 -7.68 19.07 -24.58
N ALA A 124 -7.56 17.89 -23.97
CA ALA A 124 -6.59 17.60 -22.90
C ALA A 124 -5.56 16.55 -23.37
N LEU A 125 -4.50 16.34 -22.56
CA LEU A 125 -3.35 15.43 -22.79
C LEU A 125 -3.70 14.19 -23.63
N PRO A 126 -2.85 13.77 -24.59
CA PRO A 126 -3.05 12.54 -25.36
C PRO A 126 -3.37 11.35 -24.45
N VAL A 127 -4.35 10.52 -24.82
CA VAL A 127 -4.80 9.32 -24.07
C VAL A 127 -3.61 8.49 -23.57
N GLU A 128 -2.60 8.29 -24.42
CA GLU A 128 -1.40 7.51 -24.10
C GLU A 128 -0.56 8.12 -22.97
N GLN A 129 -0.47 9.45 -22.90
CA GLN A 129 0.21 10.13 -21.78
C GLN A 129 -0.57 9.94 -20.46
N VAL A 130 -1.90 9.93 -20.52
CA VAL A 130 -2.75 9.66 -19.35
C VAL A 130 -2.60 8.20 -18.90
N LYS A 131 -2.52 7.24 -19.84
CA LYS A 131 -2.27 5.82 -19.52
C LYS A 131 -0.92 5.62 -18.86
N GLN A 132 0.16 6.14 -19.45
CA GLN A 132 1.51 6.06 -18.88
C GLN A 132 1.52 6.66 -17.47
N ARG A 133 0.84 7.80 -17.30
CA ARG A 133 0.71 8.44 -16.00
C ARG A 133 0.03 7.53 -14.98
N ILE A 134 -1.05 6.85 -15.34
CA ILE A 134 -1.77 5.91 -14.46
C ILE A 134 -0.89 4.71 -14.09
N GLU A 135 -0.04 4.22 -14.99
CA GLU A 135 0.87 3.08 -14.73
C GLU A 135 1.91 3.38 -13.64
N GLU A 136 2.34 4.63 -13.54
CA GLU A 136 3.23 5.10 -12.47
C GLU A 136 2.50 5.29 -11.13
N MET A 137 1.16 5.33 -11.14
CA MET A 137 0.39 5.56 -9.93
C MET A 137 0.29 4.29 -9.08
N ILE A 138 -0.27 4.44 -7.87
CA ILE A 138 -0.61 3.29 -7.02
C ILE A 138 -1.53 2.38 -7.85
N PRO A 139 -1.22 1.10 -8.10
CA PRO A 139 -2.10 0.21 -8.84
C PRO A 139 -3.48 0.09 -8.16
N PRO A 140 -4.54 -0.22 -8.94
CA PRO A 140 -5.88 -0.39 -8.38
C PRO A 140 -5.90 -1.53 -7.36
N ILE A 141 -6.52 -1.26 -6.21
CA ILE A 141 -6.76 -2.24 -5.15
C ILE A 141 -8.26 -2.57 -5.20
N PRO A 142 -8.66 -3.85 -5.11
CA PRO A 142 -10.07 -4.23 -5.20
C PRO A 142 -10.89 -3.64 -4.05
N PRO A 143 -12.20 -3.43 -4.26
CA PRO A 143 -13.11 -2.99 -3.20
C PRO A 143 -13.31 -4.08 -2.13
N PRO A 144 -13.69 -3.69 -0.90
CA PRO A 144 -13.98 -4.67 0.14
C PRO A 144 -15.15 -5.58 -0.28
N PRO A 145 -15.15 -6.86 0.14
CA PRO A 145 -16.31 -7.73 -0.05
C PRO A 145 -17.56 -7.12 0.58
N LYS A 146 -18.74 -7.36 -0.01
CA LYS A 146 -20.04 -6.77 0.39
C LYS A 146 -20.43 -6.95 1.88
N GLN A 147 -19.73 -7.82 2.62
CA GLN A 147 -19.97 -8.08 4.04
C GLN A 147 -19.28 -7.06 4.97
N PHE A 148 -18.49 -6.13 4.43
CA PHE A 148 -17.70 -5.15 5.18
C PHE A 148 -18.00 -3.69 4.78
N GLY A 149 -19.07 -3.45 4.01
CA GLY A 149 -19.49 -2.14 3.50
C GLY A 149 -20.75 -1.62 4.16
#